data_AF-A0A9N9K7P3-F1
#
_entry.id   AF-A0A9N9K7P3-F1
#
_cell.length_a   1.000
_cell.length_b   1.000
_cell.length_c   1.000
_cell.angle_alpha   90.00
_cell.angle_beta   90.00
_cell.angle_gamma   90.00
#
_symmetry.space_group_name_H-M   'P 1'
#
loop_
_entity.id
_entity.type
_entity.pdbx_description
1 polymer ?
#
loop_
_entity_poly.entity_id
_entity_poly.type
_entity_poly.pdbx_seq_one_letter_code
_entity_poly.pdbx_strand_id
1 'polypeptide(L)'
;MRHTDYYEVLGVEPTATENEIKKAMKYHPDKNPDEAASEKFKEISHAYETLCDPEKREIYDKYGEDGLSGGGNSMSPEEVFASLFGFG
;
A
#
# COMPACT_ATOMS: atom_id res chain seq x y z
N MET A 1 19.33 0.64 -3.76
CA MET A 1 18.69 -0.11 -2.66
C MET A 1 17.61 -1.00 -3.28
N ARG A 2 17.24 -2.11 -2.66
CA ARG A 2 16.11 -2.92 -3.13
C ARG A 2 14.85 -2.11 -2.83
N HIS A 3 13.97 -1.90 -3.81
CA HIS A 3 12.64 -1.33 -3.62
C HIS A 3 11.77 -2.34 -2.85
N THR A 4 12.09 -2.55 -1.58
CA THR A 4 11.25 -3.28 -0.63
C THR A 4 10.37 -2.35 0.18
N ASP A 5 10.43 -1.04 -0.11
CA ASP A 5 9.77 0.01 0.66
C ASP A 5 8.28 -0.29 0.83
N TYR A 6 7.57 -0.75 -0.22
CA TYR A 6 6.15 -1.09 -0.11
C TYR A 6 5.86 -2.34 0.72
N TYR A 7 6.70 -3.36 0.64
CA TYR A 7 6.54 -4.57 1.45
C TYR A 7 6.84 -4.27 2.93
N GLU A 8 7.89 -3.48 3.20
CA GLU A 8 8.27 -3.03 4.54
C GLU A 8 7.22 -2.09 5.15
N VAL A 9 6.64 -1.18 4.35
CA VAL A 9 5.54 -0.30 4.75
C VAL A 9 4.30 -1.10 5.11
N LEU A 10 3.96 -2.14 4.34
CA LEU A 10 2.88 -3.07 4.67
C LEU A 10 3.22 -4.04 5.81
N GLY A 11 4.49 -4.12 6.23
CA GLY A 11 4.95 -5.06 7.24
C GLY A 11 4.86 -6.52 6.79
N VAL A 12 4.98 -6.77 5.49
CA VAL A 12 4.97 -8.11 4.89
C VAL A 12 6.31 -8.42 4.24
N GLU A 13 6.62 -9.70 4.08
CA GLU A 13 7.82 -10.09 3.34
C GLU A 13 7.64 -9.83 1.83
N PRO A 14 8.71 -9.59 1.05
CA PRO A 14 8.63 -9.49 -0.41
C PRO A 14 8.16 -10.80 -1.09
N THR A 15 8.27 -11.91 -0.37
CA THR A 15 7.72 -13.23 -0.75
C THR A 15 6.24 -13.38 -0.41
N ALA A 16 5.62 -12.36 0.19
CA ALA A 16 4.22 -12.41 0.61
C ALA A 16 3.29 -12.64 -0.57
N THR A 17 2.32 -13.50 -0.33
CA THR A 17 1.24 -13.80 -1.26
C THR A 17 0.25 -12.63 -1.30
N GLU A 18 -0.51 -12.53 -2.39
CA GLU A 18 -1.61 -11.55 -2.51
C GLU A 18 -2.56 -11.58 -1.30
N ASN A 19 -2.83 -12.77 -0.75
CA ASN A 19 -3.68 -12.94 0.41
C ASN A 19 -3.08 -12.35 1.70
N GLU A 20 -1.75 -12.36 1.83
CA GLU A 20 -1.04 -11.74 2.97
C GLU A 20 -1.02 -10.23 2.83
N ILE A 21 -0.78 -9.70 1.63
CA ILE A 21 -0.88 -8.28 1.30
C ILE A 21 -2.31 -7.76 1.58
N LYS A 22 -3.34 -8.49 1.14
CA LYS A 22 -4.76 -8.22 1.44
C LYS A 22 -5.11 -8.30 2.92
N LYS A 23 -4.37 -9.07 3.73
CA LYS A 23 -4.57 -9.13 5.19
C LYS A 23 -3.82 -8.03 5.92
N ALA A 24 -2.65 -7.63 5.43
CA ALA A 24 -1.85 -6.56 6.02
C ALA A 24 -2.60 -5.23 6.02
N MET A 25 -3.34 -4.94 4.95
CA MET A 25 -4.14 -3.73 4.88
C MET A 25 -5.37 -3.71 5.81
N LYS A 26 -5.79 -4.88 6.32
CA LYS A 26 -6.84 -4.96 7.35
C LYS A 26 -6.34 -4.56 8.73
N TYR A 27 -5.04 -4.34 8.92
CA TYR A 27 -4.49 -3.89 10.20
C TYR A 27 -4.72 -2.38 10.35
N HIS A 28 -5.51 -2.04 11.36
CA HIS A 28 -6.14 -0.73 11.53
C HIS A 28 -5.15 0.35 12.02
N PRO A 29 -5.32 1.63 11.61
CA PRO A 29 -4.57 2.78 12.14
C PRO A 29 -4.64 2.93 13.66
N ASP A 30 -5.60 2.26 14.33
CA ASP A 30 -5.67 2.09 15.79
C ASP A 30 -4.36 1.63 16.45
N LYS A 31 -3.50 0.91 15.73
CA LYS A 31 -2.25 0.40 16.30
C LYS A 31 -1.10 1.41 16.34
N ASN A 32 -1.23 2.56 15.66
CA ASN A 32 -0.25 3.65 15.72
C ASN A 32 -1.00 5.00 15.68
N PRO A 33 -1.47 5.52 16.82
CA PRO A 33 -2.21 6.80 16.90
C PRO A 33 -1.32 8.06 16.88
N ASP A 34 -0.17 8.03 16.21
CA ASP A 34 0.77 9.18 16.13
C ASP A 34 0.52 10.03 14.88
N GLU A 35 0.91 11.32 14.87
CA GLU A 35 0.86 12.15 13.64
C GLU A 35 1.72 11.57 12.50
N ALA A 36 2.77 10.82 12.85
CA ALA A 36 3.57 10.05 11.90
C ALA A 36 2.79 8.91 11.22
N ALA A 37 1.62 8.53 11.75
CA ALA A 37 0.76 7.52 11.15
C ALA A 37 -0.01 8.04 9.95
N SER A 38 -0.28 9.35 9.84
CA SER A 38 -0.95 9.91 8.67
C SER A 38 -0.07 9.77 7.42
N GLU A 39 1.21 10.14 7.51
CA GLU A 39 2.19 9.98 6.42
C GLU A 39 2.37 8.50 6.06
N LYS A 40 2.58 7.65 7.07
CA LYS A 40 2.68 6.20 6.88
C LYS A 40 1.41 5.59 6.30
N PHE A 41 0.24 6.11 6.61
CA PHE A 41 -1.02 5.61 6.08
C PHE A 41 -1.17 5.91 4.59
N LYS A 42 -0.65 7.06 4.13
CA LYS A 42 -0.56 7.35 2.69
C LYS A 42 0.34 6.35 1.99
N GLU A 43 1.51 6.08 2.56
CA GLU A 43 2.44 5.08 2.04
C GLU A 43 1.84 3.68 2.05
N ILE A 44 1.15 3.26 3.12
CA ILE A 44 0.48 1.96 3.23
C ILE A 44 -0.61 1.81 2.18
N SER A 45 -1.40 2.85 1.95
CA SER A 45 -2.46 2.83 0.94
C SER A 45 -1.87 2.71 -0.46
N HIS A 46 -0.80 3.45 -0.77
CA HIS A 46 -0.14 3.40 -2.06
C HIS A 46 0.59 2.07 -2.32
N ALA A 47 1.29 1.56 -1.29
CA ALA A 47 1.93 0.27 -1.28
C ALA A 47 0.91 -0.85 -1.51
N TYR A 48 -0.23 -0.79 -0.81
CA TYR A 48 -1.30 -1.76 -0.99
C TYR A 48 -1.89 -1.70 -2.40
N GLU A 49 -2.24 -0.51 -2.91
CA GLU A 49 -2.82 -0.38 -4.24
C GLU A 49 -1.91 -0.97 -5.32
N THR A 50 -0.60 -0.78 -5.14
CA THR A 50 0.42 -1.37 -6.02
C THR A 50 0.52 -2.87 -5.86
N LEU A 51 0.67 -3.37 -4.62
CA LEU A 51 0.96 -4.78 -4.35
C LEU A 51 -0.27 -5.70 -4.41
N CYS A 52 -1.48 -5.16 -4.27
CA CYS A 52 -2.72 -5.93 -4.37
C CYS A 52 -3.12 -6.19 -5.83
N ASP A 53 -2.63 -5.38 -6.76
CA ASP A 53 -2.86 -5.53 -8.19
C ASP A 53 -1.64 -6.24 -8.81
N PRO A 54 -1.79 -7.46 -9.36
CA PRO A 54 -0.66 -8.19 -9.94
C PRO A 54 0.00 -7.44 -11.11
N GLU A 55 -0.73 -6.61 -11.87
CA GLU A 55 -0.15 -5.81 -12.96
C GLU A 55 0.70 -4.67 -12.41
N LYS A 56 0.19 -3.91 -11.42
CA LYS A 56 0.97 -2.85 -10.77
C LYS A 56 2.15 -3.39 -9.99
N ARG A 57 1.98 -4.54 -9.32
CA ARG A 57 3.06 -5.25 -8.62
C ARG A 57 4.14 -5.67 -9.59
N GLU A 58 3.80 -6.21 -10.76
CA GLU A 58 4.78 -6.57 -11.78
C GLU A 58 5.55 -5.32 -12.27
N ILE A 59 4.84 -4.21 -12.51
CA ILE A 59 5.47 -2.94 -12.90
C ILE A 59 6.41 -2.44 -11.80
N TYR A 60 5.98 -2.48 -10.54
CA TYR A 60 6.80 -2.10 -9.38
C TYR A 60 8.02 -2.99 -9.22
N ASP A 61 7.85 -4.31 -9.27
CA ASP A 61 8.94 -5.27 -9.12
C ASP A 61 9.95 -5.14 -10.29
N LYS A 62 9.52 -4.65 -11.45
CA LYS A 62 10.34 -4.51 -12.67
C LYS A 62 10.97 -3.12 -12.85
N TYR A 63 10.27 -2.05 -12.48
CA TYR A 63 10.64 -0.66 -12.74
C TYR A 63 10.75 0.20 -11.48
N GLY A 64 10.33 -0.30 -10.31
CA GLY A 64 10.30 0.45 -9.06
C GLY A 64 9.17 1.48 -9.01
N GLU A 65 9.26 2.40 -8.05
CA GLU A 65 8.29 3.50 -7.89
C GLU A 65 8.24 4.43 -9.12
N ASP A 66 9.37 4.59 -9.82
CA ASP A 66 9.45 5.34 -11.08
C ASP A 66 8.51 4.79 -12.17
N GLY A 67 8.21 3.49 -12.15
CA GLY A 67 7.24 2.88 -13.07
C GLY A 67 5.78 3.22 -12.76
N LEU A 68 5.49 3.65 -11.53
CA LEU A 68 4.15 3.96 -11.03
C LEU A 68 3.86 5.46 -10.99
N SER A 69 4.90 6.30 -11.06
CA SER A 69 4.78 7.77 -10.93
C SER A 69 3.98 8.44 -12.06
N GLY A 70 3.49 7.69 -13.04
CA GLY A 70 2.71 8.18 -14.18
C GLY A 70 1.19 8.07 -14.06
N GLY A 71 0.62 7.49 -12.97
CA GLY A 71 -0.81 7.11 -12.97
C GLY A 71 -1.58 7.14 -11.64
N GLY A 72 -1.04 7.70 -10.56
CA GLY A 72 -1.69 7.68 -9.24
C GLY A 72 -2.73 8.78 -9.06
N ASN A 73 -3.99 8.39 -9.10
CA ASN A 73 -5.18 9.22 -8.86
C ASN A 73 -5.09 9.96 -7.50
N SER A 74 -5.45 11.24 -7.45
CA SER A 74 -5.46 12.09 -6.24
C SER A 74 -6.58 11.73 -5.24
N MET A 75 -6.83 10.45 -5.03
CA MET A 75 -7.82 9.97 -4.07
C MET A 75 -7.15 9.94 -2.69
N SER A 76 -7.78 10.56 -1.69
CA SER A 76 -7.20 10.58 -0.36
C SER A 76 -7.08 9.15 0.18
N PRO A 77 -6.00 8.79 0.89
CA PRO A 77 -5.83 7.47 1.49
C PRO A 77 -7.04 7.05 2.34
N GLU A 78 -7.72 8.03 2.95
CA GLU A 78 -8.96 7.85 3.69
C GLU A 78 -10.14 7.44 2.79
N GLU A 79 -10.26 7.99 1.59
CA GLU A 79 -11.29 7.61 0.60
C GLU A 79 -10.98 6.26 -0.06
N VAL A 80 -9.71 5.96 -0.34
CA VAL A 80 -9.30 4.64 -0.83
C VAL A 80 -9.63 3.58 0.22
N PHE A 81 -9.33 3.86 1.48
CA PHE A 81 -9.67 2.98 2.59
C PHE A 81 -11.19 2.86 2.77
N ALA A 82 -11.94 3.97 2.79
CA ALA A 82 -13.40 3.92 2.94
C ALA A 82 -14.09 3.18 1.77
N SER A 83 -13.61 3.38 0.54
CA SER A 83 -14.10 2.69 -0.66
C SER A 83 -13.79 1.18 -0.61
N LEU A 84 -12.60 0.81 -0.13
CA LEU A 84 -12.18 -0.58 -0.03
C LEU A 84 -12.84 -1.33 1.14
N PHE A 85 -13.05 -0.65 2.27
CA PHE A 85 -13.60 -1.23 3.50
C PHE A 85 -15.09 -1.00 3.70
N GLY A 86 -15.75 -0.24 2.83
CA GLY A 86 -17.21 -0.11 2.81
C GLY A 86 -17.79 0.47 4.10
N PHE A 87 -17.04 1.30 4.81
CA PHE A 87 -17.59 2.15 5.86
C PHE A 87 -18.29 3.34 5.19
N GLY A 88 -19.55 3.13 4.81
CA GLY A 88 -20.48 4.19 4.45
C GLY A 88 -21.09 4.85 5.69
#